data_AF-A0A7W1WKV7-F1
#
_entry.id   AF-A0A7W1WKV7-F1
#
_cell.length_a   1.000
_cell.length_b   1.000
_cell.length_c   1.000
_cell.angle_alpha   90.00
_cell.angle_beta   90.00
_cell.angle_gamma   90.00
#
_symmetry.space_group_name_H-M   'P 1'
#
loop_
_entity.id
_entity.type
_entity.pdbx_description
1 polymer ?
#
loop_
_entity_poly.entity_id
_entity_poly.type
_entity_poly.pdbx_seq_one_letter_code
_entity_poly.pdbx_strand_id
1 'polypeptide(L)'
;MGQDETGAPEEAATPNMLEALAAPQVEQAETPKVFLATLSGTLKASDNVDVDLAGILSDHLLTVTPHANAVANAKAAIAALAARRAAPVEEQADG
;
A
#
# COMPACT_ATOMS: atom_id res chain seq x y z
N MET A 1 -25.89 55.85 -37.88
CA MET A 1 -24.49 55.37 -37.85
C MET A 1 -24.06 55.41 -36.40
N GLY A 2 -23.96 54.24 -35.76
CA GLY A 2 -23.47 54.03 -34.40
C GLY A 2 -23.21 52.54 -34.26
N GLN A 3 -21.95 52.16 -34.43
CA GLN A 3 -21.43 50.80 -34.25
C GLN A 3 -20.85 50.74 -32.83
N ASP A 4 -21.02 49.62 -32.14
CA ASP A 4 -20.21 49.09 -31.03
C ASP A 4 -20.78 47.67 -30.78
N GLU A 5 -20.30 46.59 -31.41
CA GLU A 5 -19.09 45.78 -31.14
C GLU A 5 -19.00 45.14 -29.73
N THR A 6 -18.62 43.85 -29.73
CA THR A 6 -18.03 43.06 -28.62
C THR A 6 -19.00 42.56 -27.54
N GLY A 7 -18.99 41.32 -27.04
CA GLY A 7 -18.11 40.16 -27.13
C GLY A 7 -18.71 39.03 -26.28
N ALA A 8 -18.20 37.80 -26.43
CA ALA A 8 -18.71 36.56 -25.83
C ALA A 8 -18.91 36.60 -24.29
N PRO A 9 -19.79 35.75 -23.72
CA PRO A 9 -19.72 35.47 -22.30
C PRO A 9 -18.56 34.49 -22.05
N GLU A 10 -17.46 34.99 -21.51
CA GLU A 10 -16.55 34.17 -20.71
C GLU A 10 -17.35 33.67 -19.50
N GLU A 11 -17.69 32.37 -19.49
CA GLU A 11 -18.02 31.66 -18.25
C GLU A 11 -16.73 31.59 -17.41
N ALA A 12 -16.42 32.71 -16.75
CA ALA A 12 -15.47 32.74 -15.67
C ALA A 12 -16.07 31.94 -14.51
N ALA A 13 -15.56 30.73 -14.31
CA ALA A 13 -15.86 29.90 -13.16
C ALA A 13 -15.81 30.77 -11.89
N THR A 14 -16.95 30.90 -11.22
CA THR A 14 -17.06 31.74 -10.02
C THR A 14 -16.08 31.26 -8.94
N PRO A 15 -15.44 32.16 -8.18
CA PRO A 15 -14.47 31.82 -7.13
C PRO A 15 -15.03 30.87 -6.05
N ASN A 16 -16.35 30.77 -5.96
CA ASN A 16 -17.06 29.89 -5.02
C ASN A 16 -16.93 28.39 -5.36
N MET A 17 -16.57 28.01 -6.60
CA MET A 17 -16.31 26.60 -6.95
C MET A 17 -14.87 26.15 -6.62
N LEU A 18 -13.91 27.09 -6.55
CA LEU A 18 -12.53 26.78 -6.18
C LEU A 18 -12.39 26.51 -4.68
N GLU A 19 -13.23 27.14 -3.86
CA GLU A 19 -13.19 27.02 -2.40
C GLU A 19 -13.78 25.69 -1.90
N ALA A 20 -14.68 25.06 -2.67
CA ALA A 20 -15.20 23.73 -2.39
C ALA A 20 -14.16 22.59 -2.57
N LEU A 21 -13.07 22.85 -3.30
CA LEU A 21 -11.95 21.91 -3.48
C LEU A 21 -10.87 22.06 -2.40
N ALA A 22 -10.98 23.06 -1.55
CA ALA A 22 -10.07 23.32 -0.43
C ALA A 22 -10.58 22.68 0.89
N ALA A 23 -11.37 21.61 0.80
CA ALA A 23 -11.58 20.76 1.97
C ALA A 23 -10.19 20.33 2.47
N PRO A 24 -9.84 20.58 3.75
CA PRO A 24 -8.60 20.08 4.30
C PRO A 24 -8.69 18.56 4.15
N GLN A 25 -7.91 18.03 3.21
CA GLN A 25 -7.54 16.64 3.23
C GLN A 25 -6.94 16.47 4.61
N VAL A 26 -7.70 15.85 5.51
CA VAL A 26 -7.19 15.51 6.83
C VAL A 26 -6.05 14.58 6.51
N GLU A 27 -4.83 15.11 6.45
CA GLU A 27 -3.60 14.33 6.51
C GLU A 27 -3.77 13.53 7.78
N GLN A 28 -4.23 12.29 7.61
CA GLN A 28 -4.41 11.38 8.69
C GLN A 28 -3.03 11.26 9.31
N ALA A 29 -2.84 11.90 10.47
CA ALA A 29 -1.53 12.03 11.08
C ALA A 29 -0.86 10.67 11.06
N GLU A 30 0.26 10.57 10.34
CA GLU A 30 0.86 9.27 10.05
C GLU A 30 1.36 8.69 11.38
N THR A 31 0.59 7.74 11.91
CA THR A 31 0.98 7.02 13.11
C THR A 31 1.93 5.89 12.72
N PRO A 32 2.83 5.44 13.61
CA PRO A 32 3.66 4.26 13.36
C PRO A 32 2.85 3.03 12.93
N LYS A 33 1.63 2.87 13.47
CA LYS A 33 0.72 1.80 13.10
C LYS A 33 0.27 1.90 11.64
N VAL A 34 -0.12 3.11 11.21
CA VAL A 34 -0.57 3.37 9.84
C VAL A 34 0.60 3.18 8.87
N PHE A 35 1.78 3.74 9.19
CA PHE A 35 2.99 3.56 8.39
C PHE A 35 3.34 2.08 8.18
N LEU A 36 3.42 1.29 9.27
CA LEU A 36 3.79 -0.12 9.17
C LEU A 36 2.74 -0.96 8.44
N ALA A 37 1.45 -0.66 8.62
CA ALA A 37 0.38 -1.31 7.87
C ALA A 37 0.49 -1.00 6.37
N THR A 38 0.69 0.27 6.00
CA THR A 38 0.88 0.68 4.60
C THR A 38 2.11 0.03 4.01
N LEU A 39 3.26 0.05 4.71
CA LEU A 39 4.48 -0.62 4.26
C LEU A 39 4.25 -2.11 4.02
N SER A 40 3.58 -2.80 4.94
CA SER A 40 3.27 -4.22 4.79
C SER A 40 2.37 -4.50 3.57
N GLY A 41 1.39 -3.63 3.32
CA GLY A 41 0.51 -3.71 2.16
C GLY A 41 1.28 -3.49 0.85
N THR A 42 2.12 -2.46 0.80
CA THR A 42 2.96 -2.14 -0.36
C THR A 42 3.92 -3.28 -0.69
N LEU A 43 4.56 -3.90 0.31
CA LEU A 43 5.44 -5.05 0.10
C LEU A 43 4.68 -6.24 -0.48
N LYS A 44 3.47 -6.53 0.01
CA LYS A 44 2.65 -7.65 -0.52
C LYS A 44 2.10 -7.38 -1.92
N ALA A 45 1.87 -6.12 -2.27
CA ALA A 45 1.37 -5.72 -3.59
C ALA A 45 2.48 -5.55 -4.63
N SER A 46 3.76 -5.62 -4.24
CA SER A 46 4.88 -5.46 -5.17
C SER A 46 5.18 -6.77 -5.91
N ASP A 47 5.15 -6.73 -7.24
CA ASP A 47 5.37 -7.90 -8.10
C ASP A 47 6.74 -8.57 -7.92
N ASN A 48 7.75 -7.82 -7.44
CA ASN A 48 9.11 -8.32 -7.23
C ASN A 48 9.36 -8.79 -5.80
N VAL A 49 8.34 -8.72 -4.93
CA VAL A 49 8.43 -9.14 -3.55
C VAL A 49 7.65 -10.43 -3.37
N ASP A 50 8.30 -11.37 -2.70
CA ASP A 50 7.65 -12.61 -2.34
C ASP A 50 6.53 -12.38 -1.32
N VAL A 51 5.29 -12.71 -1.69
CA VAL A 51 4.09 -12.44 -0.88
C VAL A 51 4.13 -13.19 0.45
N ASP A 52 4.61 -14.44 0.48
CA ASP A 52 4.73 -15.22 1.70
C ASP A 52 5.78 -14.59 2.63
N LEU A 53 6.93 -14.18 2.07
CA LEU A 53 7.97 -13.50 2.83
C LEU A 53 7.50 -12.16 3.40
N ALA A 54 6.79 -11.36 2.59
CA ALA A 54 6.19 -10.10 3.05
C ALA A 54 5.17 -10.34 4.17
N GLY A 55 4.40 -11.44 4.10
CA GLY A 55 3.55 -11.92 5.20
C GLY A 55 4.34 -12.12 6.50
N ILE A 56 5.44 -12.88 6.45
CA ILE A 56 6.29 -13.14 7.62
C ILE A 56 6.85 -11.84 8.23
N LEU A 57 7.29 -10.90 7.39
CA LEU A 57 7.77 -9.60 7.86
C LEU A 57 6.66 -8.82 8.56
N SER A 58 5.45 -8.83 8.00
CA SER A 58 4.27 -8.17 8.56
C SER A 58 3.93 -8.67 9.96
N ASP A 59 3.92 -9.99 10.13
CA ASP A 59 3.43 -10.65 11.35
C ASP A 59 4.42 -10.59 12.51
N HIS A 60 5.72 -10.53 12.21
CA HIS A 60 6.76 -10.63 13.24
C HIS A 60 7.59 -9.37 13.42
N LEU A 61 7.86 -8.61 12.35
CA LEU A 61 8.85 -7.52 12.38
C LEU A 61 8.24 -6.14 12.16
N LEU A 62 7.25 -6.02 11.28
CA LEU A 62 6.60 -4.75 10.94
C LEU A 62 5.39 -4.49 11.84
N THR A 63 5.59 -4.60 13.15
CA THR A 63 4.55 -4.35 14.15
C THR A 63 5.01 -3.27 15.12
N VAL A 64 4.06 -2.53 15.70
CA VAL A 64 4.36 -1.46 16.65
C VAL A 64 4.97 -2.00 17.96
N THR A 65 4.67 -3.27 18.28
CA THR A 65 5.11 -3.93 19.52
C THR A 65 5.59 -5.34 19.18
N PRO A 66 6.76 -5.48 18.55
CA PRO A 66 7.29 -6.78 18.19
C PRO A 66 7.55 -7.61 19.44
N HIS A 67 7.29 -8.90 19.35
CA HIS A 67 7.60 -9.84 20.42
C HIS A 67 9.11 -9.86 20.71
N ALA A 68 9.54 -10.14 21.94
CA ALA A 68 10.97 -10.22 22.29
C ALA A 68 11.75 -11.22 21.40
N ASN A 69 11.06 -12.28 20.96
CA ASN A 69 11.59 -13.29 20.05
C ASN A 69 11.21 -13.06 18.58
N ALA A 70 10.81 -11.85 18.19
CA ALA A 70 10.36 -11.53 16.84
C ALA A 70 11.32 -12.02 15.74
N VAL A 71 12.62 -11.77 15.92
CA VAL A 71 13.65 -12.22 14.96
C VAL A 71 13.75 -13.74 14.91
N ALA A 72 13.66 -14.43 16.05
CA ALA A 72 13.71 -15.88 16.09
C ALA A 72 12.49 -16.49 15.40
N ASN A 73 11.30 -15.93 15.65
CA ASN A 73 10.05 -16.35 15.03
C ASN A 73 10.07 -16.13 13.51
N ALA A 74 10.50 -14.96 13.05
CA ALA A 74 10.64 -14.67 11.63
C ALA A 74 11.62 -15.63 10.94
N LYS A 75 12.76 -15.92 11.57
CA LYS A 75 13.73 -16.90 11.04
C LYS A 75 13.12 -18.30 10.93
N ALA A 76 12.43 -18.75 11.97
CA ALA A 76 11.77 -20.05 11.96
C ALA A 76 10.71 -20.14 10.85
N ALA A 77 9.90 -19.09 10.67
CA ALA A 77 8.89 -19.01 9.62
C ALA A 77 9.51 -19.02 8.21
N ILE A 78 10.63 -18.29 8.01
CA ILE A 78 11.35 -18.29 6.73
C ILE A 78 11.94 -19.68 6.44
N ALA A 79 12.52 -20.33 7.43
CA ALA A 79 13.04 -21.69 7.26
C ALA A 79 11.93 -22.68 6.88
N ALA A 80 10.76 -22.56 7.52
CA ALA A 80 9.59 -23.38 7.18
C ALA A 80 9.07 -23.07 5.75
N LEU A 81 9.06 -21.80 5.33
CA LEU A 81 8.71 -21.40 3.97
C LEU A 81 9.67 -22.00 2.94
N ALA A 82 10.98 -21.91 3.21
CA ALA A 82 12.01 -22.48 2.35
C ALA A 82 11.87 -24.01 2.24
N ALA A 83 11.65 -24.70 3.37
CA ALA A 83 11.43 -26.14 3.38
C ALA A 83 10.18 -26.54 2.57
N ARG A 84 9.07 -25.80 2.72
CA ARG A 84 7.84 -26.02 1.95
C ARG A 84 8.07 -25.89 0.45
N ARG A 85 8.87 -24.92 0.01
CA ARG A 85 9.15 -24.66 -1.41
C ARG A 85 10.20 -25.58 -2.01
N ALA A 86 11.10 -26.10 -1.19
CA ALA A 86 12.09 -27.08 -1.59
C ALA A 86 11.52 -28.51 -1.63
N ALA A 87 10.32 -28.74 -1.10
CA ALA A 87 9.68 -30.05 -1.11
C ALA A 87 9.43 -30.49 -2.56
N PRO A 88 9.78 -31.74 -2.93
CA PRO A 88 9.53 -32.25 -4.26
C PRO A 88 8.01 -32.26 -4.54
N VAL A 89 7.63 -31.81 -5.73
CA VAL A 89 6.28 -32.06 -6.25
C VAL A 89 6.25 -33.54 -6.57
N GLU A 90 5.46 -34.33 -5.84
CA GLU A 90 5.23 -35.72 -6.22
C GLU A 90 4.57 -35.71 -7.60
N GLU A 91 5.37 -36.02 -8.62
CA GLU A 91 4.90 -36.27 -9.97
C GLU A 91 4.03 -37.52 -9.86
N GLN A 92 2.70 -37.35 -9.92
CA GLN A 92 1.80 -38.46 -10.08
C GLN A 92 2.14 -39.11 -11.42
N ALA A 93 2.96 -40.16 -11.36
CA ALA A 93 3.20 -41.07 -12.45
C ALA A 93 1.87 -41.79 -12.74
N ASP A 94 1.06 -41.22 -13.61
CA ASP A 94 -0.03 -41.90 -14.28
C ASP A 94 0.62 -42.87 -15.28
N GLY A 95 0.43 -44.18 -15.02
CA GLY A 95 1.09 -45.28 -15.73
C GLY A 95 0.43 -45.70 -17.03
#